data_AF-A0A1C0V3Y1-F1
#
_entry.id   AF-A0A1C0V3Y1-F1
#
_cell.length_a   1.000
_cell.length_b   1.000
_cell.length_c   1.000
_cell.angle_alpha   90.00
_cell.angle_beta   90.00
_cell.angle_gamma   90.00
#
_symmetry.space_group_name_H-M   'P 1'
#
loop_
_entity.id
_entity.type
_entity.pdbx_description
1 polymer ?
#
loop_
_entity_poly.entity_id
_entity_poly.type
_entity_poly.pdbx_seq_one_letter_code
_entity_poly.pdbx_strand_id
1 'polypeptide(L)'
;MEPKRYFFKLQMEQLPDDVWQQFKYSDIVKTMGFQDKLEIVEQIEILPEPVFDNLKQTLRKIRDENFFKLIKANPEKFQWFLACSVAVSEEDRRLEKLEDEAWKDL
;
A
#
# COMPACT_ATOMS: atom_id res chain seq x y z
N MET A 1 -16.46 -7.05 9.90
CA MET A 1 -15.22 -6.95 9.12
C MET A 1 -14.09 -6.59 10.07
N GLU A 2 -12.97 -7.30 9.99
CA GLU A 2 -11.75 -6.99 10.77
C GLU A 2 -11.16 -5.64 10.32
N PRO A 3 -10.73 -4.75 11.24
CA PRO A 3 -10.34 -3.38 10.88
C PRO A 3 -9.26 -3.30 9.81
N LYS A 4 -8.26 -4.19 9.84
CA LYS A 4 -7.20 -4.22 8.83
C LYS A 4 -7.72 -4.49 7.41
N ARG A 5 -8.70 -5.38 7.26
CA ARG A 5 -9.31 -5.71 5.96
C ARG A 5 -10.21 -4.57 5.48
N TYR A 6 -10.89 -3.90 6.41
CA TYR A 6 -11.67 -2.69 6.12
C TYR A 6 -10.81 -1.56 5.54
N PHE A 7 -9.68 -1.26 6.18
CA PHE A 7 -8.79 -0.21 5.68
C PHE A 7 -8.13 -0.56 4.35
N PHE A 8 -7.72 -1.81 4.15
CA PHE A 8 -7.19 -2.22 2.85
C PHE A 8 -8.26 -2.11 1.77
N LYS A 9 -9.53 -2.48 2.06
CA LYS A 9 -10.64 -2.29 1.13
C LYS A 9 -10.80 -0.82 0.73
N LEU A 10 -10.83 0.10 1.69
CA LEU A 10 -10.90 1.54 1.41
C LEU A 10 -9.72 2.01 0.54
N GLN A 11 -8.53 1.50 0.81
CA GLN A 11 -7.34 1.82 0.03
C GLN A 11 -7.45 1.33 -1.42
N MET A 12 -7.99 0.13 -1.64
CA MET A 12 -8.21 -0.44 -2.97
C MET A 12 -9.25 0.37 -3.77
N GLU A 13 -10.33 0.81 -3.13
CA GLU A 13 -11.38 1.64 -3.74
C GLU A 13 -10.84 3.01 -4.18
N GLN A 14 -9.89 3.57 -3.43
CA GLN A 14 -9.29 4.89 -3.70
C GLN A 14 -7.95 4.80 -4.44
N LEU A 15 -7.58 3.62 -4.92
CA LEU A 15 -6.24 3.38 -5.44
C LEU A 15 -6.01 4.14 -6.75
N PRO A 16 -4.98 4.99 -6.85
CA PRO A 16 -4.61 5.67 -8.10
C PRO A 16 -4.37 4.69 -9.25
N ASP A 17 -4.68 5.11 -10.48
CA ASP A 17 -4.61 4.21 -11.63
C ASP A 17 -3.19 3.76 -11.95
N ASP A 18 -2.19 4.62 -11.79
CA ASP A 18 -0.77 4.30 -11.98
C ASP A 18 -0.27 3.25 -10.98
N VAL A 19 -0.71 3.34 -9.73
CA VAL A 19 -0.43 2.35 -8.68
C VAL A 19 -1.15 1.04 -9.00
N TRP A 20 -2.40 1.11 -9.44
CA TRP A 20 -3.17 -0.06 -9.86
C TRP A 20 -2.54 -0.82 -11.03
N GLN A 21 -2.09 -0.10 -12.08
CA GLN A 21 -1.46 -0.72 -13.23
C GLN A 21 -0.22 -1.53 -12.84
N GLN A 22 0.53 -1.09 -11.83
CA GLN A 22 1.67 -1.83 -11.31
C GLN A 22 1.22 -2.99 -10.41
N PHE A 23 0.26 -2.74 -9.52
CA PHE A 23 -0.22 -3.76 -8.58
C PHE A 23 -0.91 -4.94 -9.27
N LYS A 24 -1.73 -4.69 -10.30
CA LYS A 24 -2.43 -5.74 -11.04
C LYS A 24 -1.50 -6.75 -11.72
N TYR A 25 -0.26 -6.34 -12.02
CA TYR A 25 0.75 -7.20 -12.62
C TYR A 25 1.73 -7.80 -11.60
N SER A 26 1.52 -7.57 -10.31
CA SER A 26 2.31 -8.21 -9.26
C SER A 26 2.07 -9.71 -9.21
N ASP A 27 3.07 -10.44 -8.71
CA ASP A 27 3.04 -11.91 -8.68
C ASP A 27 1.90 -12.44 -7.81
N ILE A 28 1.58 -11.76 -6.69
CA ILE A 28 0.49 -12.17 -5.80
C ILE A 28 -0.88 -12.03 -6.49
N VAL A 29 -1.12 -10.94 -7.21
CA VAL A 29 -2.39 -10.74 -7.93
C VAL A 29 -2.54 -11.76 -9.06
N LYS A 30 -1.46 -12.03 -9.80
CA LYS A 30 -1.44 -13.07 -10.85
C LYS A 30 -1.65 -14.48 -10.29
N THR A 31 -0.99 -14.80 -9.17
CA THR A 31 -1.10 -16.12 -8.53
C THR A 31 -2.51 -16.37 -8.02
N MET A 32 -3.16 -15.34 -7.49
CA MET A 32 -4.55 -15.41 -7.03
C MET A 32 -5.56 -15.36 -8.18
N GLY A 33 -5.13 -14.98 -9.38
CA GLY A 33 -5.98 -14.94 -10.57
C GLY A 33 -7.00 -13.79 -10.60
N PHE A 34 -6.81 -12.74 -9.79
CA PHE A 34 -7.73 -11.61 -9.78
C PHE A 34 -7.64 -10.81 -11.09
N GLN A 35 -8.79 -10.48 -11.65
CA GLN A 35 -8.93 -9.76 -12.92
C GLN A 35 -8.99 -8.24 -12.72
N ASP A 36 -9.60 -7.80 -11.61
CA ASP A 36 -9.78 -6.38 -11.32
C ASP A 36 -9.75 -6.04 -9.81
N LYS A 37 -9.91 -4.74 -9.51
CA LYS A 37 -9.94 -4.23 -8.12
C LYS A 37 -11.15 -4.74 -7.34
N LEU A 38 -12.30 -4.92 -8.00
CA LEU A 38 -13.55 -5.31 -7.34
C LEU A 38 -13.47 -6.74 -6.84
N GLU A 39 -12.92 -7.66 -7.63
CA GLU A 39 -12.72 -9.04 -7.21
C GLU A 39 -11.85 -9.14 -5.95
N ILE A 40 -10.78 -8.34 -5.86
CA ILE A 40 -9.92 -8.29 -4.67
C ILE A 40 -10.72 -7.79 -3.46
N VAL A 41 -11.51 -6.73 -3.63
CA VAL A 41 -12.34 -6.13 -2.58
C VAL A 41 -13.43 -7.08 -2.08
N GLU A 42 -14.04 -7.85 -2.97
CA GLU A 42 -15.09 -8.82 -2.62
C GLU A 42 -14.52 -10.03 -1.89
N GLN A 43 -13.34 -10.51 -2.31
CA GLN A 43 -12.73 -11.71 -1.73
C GLN A 43 -11.91 -11.42 -0.47
N ILE A 44 -11.61 -10.16 -0.17
CA ILE A 44 -10.71 -9.81 0.92
C ILE A 44 -11.12 -10.33 2.28
N GLU A 45 -12.43 -10.46 2.54
CA GLU A 45 -12.93 -10.95 3.83
C GLU A 45 -12.68 -12.44 4.04
N ILE A 46 -12.54 -13.21 2.96
CA ILE A 46 -12.40 -14.67 3.00
C ILE A 46 -10.95 -15.13 2.73
N LEU A 47 -10.06 -14.22 2.38
CA LEU A 47 -8.66 -14.57 2.12
C LEU A 47 -7.97 -15.12 3.38
N PRO A 48 -7.14 -16.18 3.25
CA PRO A 48 -6.26 -16.60 4.32
C PRO A 48 -5.35 -15.46 4.76
N GLU A 49 -5.10 -15.36 6.06
CA GLU A 49 -4.30 -14.27 6.63
C GLU A 49 -2.93 -14.06 5.97
N PRO A 50 -2.14 -15.12 5.68
CA PRO A 50 -0.84 -14.95 5.03
C PRO A 50 -0.95 -14.41 3.60
N VAL A 51 -2.06 -14.70 2.91
CA VAL A 51 -2.32 -14.21 1.55
C VAL A 51 -2.71 -12.74 1.60
N PHE A 52 -3.56 -12.36 2.54
CA PHE A 52 -3.94 -10.98 2.79
C PHE A 52 -2.73 -10.11 3.16
N ASP A 53 -1.87 -10.59 4.06
CA ASP A 53 -0.64 -9.88 4.44
C ASP A 53 0.29 -9.68 3.23
N ASN A 54 0.44 -10.69 2.37
CA ASN A 54 1.25 -10.56 1.17
C ASN A 54 0.68 -9.54 0.17
N LEU A 55 -0.65 -9.53 -0.02
CA LEU A 55 -1.34 -8.51 -0.83
C LEU A 55 -1.12 -7.10 -0.25
N LYS A 56 -1.31 -6.95 1.06
CA LYS A 56 -1.06 -5.69 1.79
C LYS A 56 0.35 -5.17 1.57
N GLN A 57 1.35 -6.01 1.82
CA GLN A 57 2.75 -5.61 1.69
C GLN A 57 3.14 -5.29 0.25
N THR A 58 2.62 -6.05 -0.71
CA THR A 58 2.88 -5.79 -2.14
C THR A 58 2.30 -4.45 -2.59
N LEU A 59 1.04 -4.18 -2.23
CA LEU A 59 0.39 -2.91 -2.55
C LEU A 59 1.13 -1.72 -1.93
N ARG A 60 1.50 -1.86 -0.65
CA ARG A 60 2.24 -0.86 0.10
C ARG A 60 3.56 -0.51 -0.59
N LYS A 61 4.36 -1.53 -0.92
CA LYS A 61 5.65 -1.33 -1.59
C LYS A 61 5.51 -0.53 -2.88
N ILE A 62 4.54 -0.88 -3.74
CA ILE A 62 4.31 -0.19 -5.01
C ILE A 62 3.86 1.25 -4.78
N ARG A 63 2.94 1.48 -3.83
CA ARG A 63 2.48 2.83 -3.46
C ARG A 63 3.65 3.69 -3.01
N ASP A 64 4.46 3.16 -2.09
CA ASP A 64 5.57 3.89 -1.49
C ASP A 64 6.63 4.20 -2.56
N GLU A 65 6.99 3.24 -3.42
CA GLU A 65 7.89 3.47 -4.55
C GLU A 65 7.39 4.57 -5.51
N ASN A 66 6.10 4.59 -5.85
CA ASN A 66 5.52 5.66 -6.68
C ASN A 66 5.54 7.01 -5.97
N PHE A 67 5.24 7.03 -4.67
CA PHE A 67 5.31 8.25 -3.88
C PHE A 67 6.74 8.80 -3.80
N PHE A 68 7.75 7.96 -3.59
CA PHE A 68 9.15 8.36 -3.62
C PHE A 68 9.58 8.89 -5.00
N LYS A 69 9.12 8.26 -6.10
CA LYS A 69 9.37 8.78 -7.45
C LYS A 69 8.76 10.18 -7.64
N LEU A 70 7.54 10.40 -7.15
CA LEU A 70 6.85 11.68 -7.22
C LEU A 70 7.61 12.77 -6.46
N ILE A 71 8.07 12.46 -5.25
CA ILE A 71 8.90 13.35 -4.43
C ILE A 71 10.21 13.69 -5.15
N LYS A 72 10.94 12.66 -5.63
CA LYS A 72 12.22 12.84 -6.35
C LYS A 72 12.05 13.69 -7.62
N ALA A 73 10.91 13.59 -8.29
CA ALA A 73 10.61 14.37 -9.49
C ALA A 73 10.15 15.82 -9.22
N ASN A 74 9.66 16.13 -8.02
CA ASN A 74 9.13 17.46 -7.69
C ASN A 74 9.50 17.89 -6.25
N PRO A 75 10.78 17.91 -5.86
CA PRO A 75 11.19 18.10 -4.47
C PRO A 75 10.66 19.43 -3.88
N GLU A 76 10.63 20.52 -4.66
CA GLU A 76 10.03 21.80 -4.24
C GLU A 76 8.56 21.71 -3.80
N LYS A 77 7.74 20.88 -4.46
CA LYS A 77 6.31 20.73 -4.10
C LYS A 77 6.11 19.96 -2.80
N PHE A 78 7.10 19.16 -2.42
CA PHE A 78 7.09 18.35 -1.21
C PHE A 78 8.01 18.92 -0.13
N GLN A 79 8.46 20.17 -0.24
CA GLN A 79 9.37 20.78 0.73
C GLN A 79 8.83 20.72 2.16
N TRP A 80 7.55 21.05 2.38
CA TRP A 80 6.95 20.95 3.71
C TRP A 80 6.93 19.50 4.21
N PHE A 81 6.57 18.56 3.34
CA PHE A 81 6.61 17.14 3.67
C PHE A 81 8.03 16.71 4.02
N LEU A 82 9.03 16.95 3.17
CA LEU A 82 10.45 16.63 3.38
C LEU A 82 11.04 17.31 4.63
N ALA A 83 10.62 18.54 4.94
CA ALA A 83 11.07 19.29 6.10
C ALA A 83 10.42 18.82 7.41
N CYS A 84 9.16 18.39 7.37
CA CYS A 84 8.43 17.86 8.53
C CYS A 84 8.62 16.35 8.72
N SER A 85 9.01 15.63 7.68
CA SER A 85 9.29 14.20 7.73
C SER A 85 10.81 13.97 7.82
N VAL A 86 11.29 13.81 9.05
CA VAL A 86 12.58 13.15 9.37
C VAL A 86 12.57 11.65 8.95
N ALA A 87 11.58 11.22 8.17
CA ALA A 87 11.17 9.82 7.94
C ALA A 87 11.37 9.35 6.48
N VAL A 88 12.06 10.13 5.66
CA VAL A 88 12.27 9.86 4.22
C VAL A 88 13.74 9.53 3.94
N SER A 89 14.48 8.97 4.91
CA SER A 89 15.74 8.31 4.59
C SER A 89 15.42 6.88 4.16
N GLU A 90 16.05 6.40 3.09
CA GLU A 90 15.91 4.99 2.64
C GLU A 90 16.37 3.99 3.72
N GLU A 91 17.16 4.44 4.70
CA GLU A 91 17.68 3.63 5.81
C GLU A 91 16.69 3.47 6.98
N ASP A 92 15.86 4.47 7.26
CA ASP A 92 14.88 4.42 8.35
C ASP A 92 13.47 4.32 7.77
N ARG A 93 13.02 3.08 7.54
CA ARG A 93 11.61 2.72 7.32
C ARG A 93 10.74 2.99 8.56
N ARG A 94 10.82 4.18 9.13
CA ARG A 94 10.14 4.60 10.35
C ARG A 94 8.62 4.70 10.15
N LEU A 95 8.19 4.96 8.92
CA LEU A 95 6.80 4.83 8.49
C LEU A 95 6.32 3.37 8.50
N GLU A 96 7.19 2.38 8.22
CA GLU A 96 6.84 0.96 8.42
C GLU A 96 6.52 0.65 9.86
N LYS A 97 7.37 1.07 10.80
CA LYS A 97 7.13 0.81 12.23
C LYS A 97 5.90 1.53 12.77
N LEU A 98 5.68 2.80 12.42
CA LEU A 98 4.54 3.57 12.90
C LEU A 98 3.22 3.10 12.28
N GLU A 99 3.21 2.73 11.00
CA GLU A 99 2.04 2.12 10.37
C GLU A 99 1.83 0.71 10.94
N ASP A 100 2.86 -0.13 11.12
CA ASP A 100 2.69 -1.45 11.71
C ASP A 100 2.27 -1.42 13.20
N GLU A 101 2.71 -0.43 13.99
CA GLU A 101 2.21 -0.20 15.35
C GLU A 101 0.75 0.29 15.35
N ALA A 102 0.41 1.28 14.50
CA ALA A 102 -0.96 1.76 14.38
C ALA A 102 -1.95 0.67 13.93
N TRP A 103 -1.45 -0.37 13.26
CA TRP A 103 -2.23 -1.51 12.81
C TRP A 103 -2.15 -2.72 13.75
N LYS A 104 -1.28 -2.71 14.79
CA LYS A 104 -1.27 -3.74 15.84
C LYS A 104 -2.39 -3.55 16.85
N ASP A 105 -2.85 -2.32 17.03
CA ASP A 105 -3.95 -1.96 17.94
C ASP A 105 -5.34 -2.03 17.27
N LEU A 106 -5.41 -2.53 16.02
CA LEU A 106 -6.60 -2.67 15.18
C LEU A 106 -6.83 -4.14 14.77
#